data_AF-A0A2S4VEM1-F1
#
_entry.id   AF-A0A2S4VEM1-F1
#
_cell.length_a   1.000
_cell.length_b   1.000
_cell.length_c   1.000
_cell.angle_alpha   90.00
_cell.angle_beta   90.00
_cell.angle_gamma   90.00
#
_symmetry.space_group_name_H-M   'P 1'
#
loop_
_entity.id
_entity.type
_entity.pdbx_description
1 polymer ?
#
loop_
_entity_poly.entity_id
_entity_poly.type
_entity_poly.pdbx_seq_one_letter_code
_entity_poly.pdbx_strand_id
1 'polypeptide(L)'
;MVQRGDATNSKVLHPMAALQPSFRDAQKKNYTVEKEHAGNSYIHFTLEGSDSFGSIQTLFSTDQIPNTTFAQVALFVDVEQKGPRIDPYHKVSSLHYQLLARPKIPKTVVICIKDIIGHVAVLSNVSGVFGIDTETISVAIVHHLRHQVD
;
A
#
# COMPACT_ATOMS: atom_id res chain seq x y z
N MET A 1 -21.39 -52.30 -23.07
CA MET A 1 -20.67 -52.30 -21.78
C MET A 1 -19.30 -51.69 -22.02
N VAL A 2 -18.87 -50.80 -21.11
CA VAL A 2 -17.55 -50.13 -21.00
C VAL A 2 -17.28 -48.93 -21.93
N GLN A 3 -17.51 -47.76 -21.33
CA GLN A 3 -16.93 -46.45 -21.68
C GLN A 3 -15.40 -46.50 -21.63
N ARG A 4 -14.72 -45.75 -22.51
CA ARG A 4 -13.46 -45.07 -22.14
C ARG A 4 -13.48 -43.68 -22.74
N GLY A 5 -13.80 -42.71 -21.90
CA GLY A 5 -13.55 -41.32 -22.18
C GLY A 5 -12.05 -41.09 -22.19
N ASP A 6 -11.55 -40.50 -23.29
CA ASP A 6 -10.25 -39.85 -23.29
C ASP A 6 -10.37 -38.64 -22.36
N ALA A 7 -9.92 -38.83 -21.12
CA ALA A 7 -9.66 -37.75 -20.21
C ALA A 7 -8.52 -36.92 -20.81
N THR A 8 -8.88 -35.85 -21.53
CA THR A 8 -7.98 -34.74 -21.82
C THR A 8 -7.42 -34.28 -20.48
N ASN A 9 -6.18 -34.68 -20.23
CA ASN A 9 -5.40 -34.30 -19.06
C ASN A 9 -5.01 -32.83 -19.23
N SER A 10 -6.01 -31.95 -19.19
CA SER A 10 -5.82 -30.53 -19.03
C SER A 10 -5.18 -30.39 -17.65
N LYS A 11 -3.86 -30.19 -17.63
CA LYS A 11 -3.17 -29.65 -16.46
C LYS A 11 -3.85 -28.31 -16.17
N VAL A 12 -4.87 -28.35 -15.32
CA VAL A 12 -5.42 -27.17 -14.68
C VAL A 12 -4.24 -26.59 -13.90
N LEU A 13 -3.64 -25.53 -14.43
CA LEU A 13 -2.67 -24.76 -13.69
C LEU A 13 -3.43 -24.23 -12.48
N HIS A 14 -3.15 -24.79 -11.30
CA HIS A 14 -3.66 -24.23 -10.05
C HIS A 14 -3.39 -22.73 -10.07
N PRO A 15 -4.39 -21.87 -9.77
CA PRO A 15 -4.15 -20.44 -9.76
C PRO A 15 -2.98 -20.17 -8.82
N MET A 16 -1.88 -19.66 -9.39
CA MET A 16 -0.63 -19.47 -8.65
C MET A 16 -0.80 -18.48 -7.50
N ALA A 17 -1.85 -17.67 -7.52
CA ALA A 17 -2.25 -16.78 -6.44
C ALA A 17 -3.77 -16.78 -6.28
N ALA A 18 -4.24 -16.78 -5.04
CA ALA A 18 -5.63 -16.59 -4.65
C ALA A 18 -5.81 -15.16 -4.13
N LEU A 19 -6.73 -14.40 -4.73
CA LEU A 19 -7.06 -13.06 -4.28
C LEU A 19 -7.76 -13.08 -2.92
N GLN A 20 -7.45 -12.10 -2.09
CA GLN A 20 -8.08 -11.88 -0.81
C GLN A 20 -8.77 -10.50 -0.81
N PRO A 21 -9.98 -10.37 -0.23
CA PRO A 21 -10.65 -9.06 -0.15
C PRO A 21 -10.02 -8.15 0.91
N SER A 22 -9.58 -8.74 2.01
CA SER A 22 -9.10 -8.01 3.18
C SER A 22 -8.22 -8.88 4.07
N PHE A 23 -7.44 -8.25 4.95
CA PHE A 23 -6.82 -8.91 6.09
C PHE A 23 -6.99 -8.08 7.37
N ARG A 24 -6.76 -8.71 8.53
CA ARG A 24 -6.72 -8.02 9.82
C ARG A 24 -5.36 -8.16 10.48
N ASP A 25 -4.88 -7.07 11.06
CA ASP A 25 -3.66 -7.11 11.87
C ASP A 25 -3.92 -7.65 13.29
N ALA A 26 -2.85 -7.76 14.09
CA ALA A 26 -2.94 -8.19 15.48
C ALA A 26 -3.77 -7.25 16.37
N GLN A 27 -3.94 -5.98 15.98
CA GLN A 27 -4.79 -4.99 16.64
C GLN A 27 -6.25 -5.05 16.17
N LYS A 28 -6.60 -6.05 15.35
CA LYS A 28 -7.93 -6.24 14.74
C LYS A 28 -8.33 -5.12 13.78
N LYS A 29 -7.39 -4.31 13.30
CA LYS A 29 -7.66 -3.30 12.27
C LYS A 29 -7.80 -4.00 10.93
N ASN A 30 -8.78 -3.56 10.13
CA ASN A 30 -9.08 -4.17 8.83
C ASN A 30 -8.41 -3.39 7.70
N TYR A 31 -7.79 -4.11 6.78
CA TYR A 31 -7.14 -3.56 5.61
C TYR A 31 -7.80 -4.15 4.37
N THR A 32 -8.12 -3.30 3.40
CA THR A 32 -8.85 -3.67 2.18
C THR A 32 -8.12 -3.10 0.96
N VAL A 33 -8.49 -3.59 -0.22
CA VAL A 33 -8.05 -2.97 -1.47
C VAL A 33 -8.71 -1.59 -1.66
N GLU A 34 -8.00 -0.66 -2.31
CA GLU A 34 -8.41 0.75 -2.48
C GLU A 34 -9.76 0.88 -3.19
N LYS A 35 -10.00 0.01 -4.19
CA LYS A 35 -11.27 -0.02 -4.94
C LYS A 35 -12.49 -0.33 -4.06
N GLU A 36 -12.28 -1.02 -2.94
CA GLU A 36 -13.34 -1.34 -1.98
C GLU A 36 -13.47 -0.22 -0.94
N HIS A 37 -12.36 0.21 -0.33
CA HIS A 37 -12.38 1.28 0.66
C HIS A 37 -11.04 2.00 0.76
N ALA A 38 -10.98 3.22 0.22
CA ALA A 38 -9.76 4.04 0.18
C ALA A 38 -9.10 4.20 1.58
N GLY A 39 -9.86 4.59 2.60
CA GLY A 39 -9.30 4.86 3.94
C GLY A 39 -8.69 3.64 4.66
N ASN A 40 -9.09 2.42 4.29
CA ASN A 40 -8.56 1.18 4.88
C ASN A 40 -7.45 0.58 4.02
N SER A 41 -7.18 1.18 2.86
CA SER A 41 -6.17 0.74 1.91
C SER A 41 -4.87 1.53 2.01
N TYR A 42 -4.90 2.71 2.65
CA TYR A 42 -3.73 3.57 2.80
C TYR A 42 -2.88 3.14 3.98
N ILE A 43 -1.61 2.85 3.70
CA ILE A 43 -0.72 2.21 4.65
C ILE A 43 0.64 2.90 4.72
N HIS A 44 1.22 2.82 5.91
CA HIS A 44 2.63 2.99 6.20
C HIS A 44 3.25 1.59 6.33
N PHE A 45 4.35 1.34 5.62
CA PHE A 45 5.05 0.06 5.61
C PHE A 45 6.55 0.26 5.45
N THR A 46 7.33 -0.78 5.77
CA THR A 46 8.77 -0.80 5.54
C THR A 46 9.11 -1.44 4.20
N LEU A 47 9.95 -0.79 3.41
CA LEU A 47 10.53 -1.33 2.17
C LEU A 47 12.05 -1.17 2.23
N GLU A 48 12.78 -2.29 2.15
CA GLU A 48 14.26 -2.29 2.22
C GLU A 48 14.82 -1.55 3.45
N GLY A 49 14.12 -1.64 4.58
CA GLY A 49 14.50 -0.98 5.84
C GLY A 49 14.14 0.51 5.92
N SER A 50 13.50 1.08 4.89
CA SER A 50 13.04 2.47 4.87
C SER A 50 11.51 2.56 4.99
N ASP A 51 11.02 3.63 5.61
CA ASP A 51 9.60 3.93 5.70
C ASP A 51 9.04 4.32 4.33
N SER A 52 7.87 3.81 3.99
CA SER A 52 7.20 4.04 2.70
C SER A 52 5.68 4.09 2.87
N PHE A 53 5.02 4.79 1.94
CA PHE A 53 3.58 5.01 1.98
C PHE A 53 2.93 4.63 0.66
N GLY A 54 1.68 4.19 0.71
CA GLY A 54 0.96 3.84 -0.51
C GLY A 54 -0.45 3.32 -0.25
N SER A 55 -1.08 2.89 -1.33
CA SER A 55 -2.42 2.30 -1.31
C SER A 55 -2.42 0.84 -1.79
N ILE A 56 -3.05 -0.04 -1.01
CA ILE A 56 -3.21 -1.45 -1.36
C ILE A 56 -4.10 -1.57 -2.60
N GLN A 57 -3.56 -2.12 -3.68
CA GLN A 57 -4.28 -2.37 -4.93
C GLN A 57 -4.85 -3.79 -4.98
N THR A 58 -4.06 -4.75 -4.50
CA THR A 58 -4.39 -6.19 -4.54
C THR A 58 -3.89 -6.85 -3.27
N LEU A 59 -4.68 -7.76 -2.70
CA LEU A 59 -4.23 -8.70 -1.67
C LEU A 59 -4.32 -10.11 -2.23
N PHE A 60 -3.32 -10.93 -1.96
CA PHE A 60 -3.31 -12.31 -2.42
C PHE A 60 -2.43 -13.21 -1.57
N SER A 61 -2.67 -14.51 -1.65
CA SER A 61 -1.81 -15.57 -1.12
C SER A 61 -1.40 -16.51 -2.24
N THR A 62 -0.28 -17.21 -2.10
CA THR A 62 0.20 -18.19 -3.08
C THR A 62 0.63 -19.47 -2.39
N ASP A 63 0.37 -20.62 -3.01
CA ASP A 63 0.85 -21.91 -2.51
C ASP A 63 2.38 -22.05 -2.62
N GLN A 64 3.05 -21.18 -3.39
CA GLN A 64 4.52 -21.13 -3.49
C GLN A 64 5.17 -20.63 -2.19
N ILE A 65 4.48 -19.76 -1.44
CA ILE A 65 4.92 -19.24 -0.15
C ILE A 65 3.75 -19.39 0.83
N PRO A 66 3.56 -20.60 1.39
CA PRO A 66 2.43 -20.89 2.26
C PRO A 66 2.35 -19.95 3.47
N ASN A 67 1.13 -19.77 3.98
CA ASN A 67 0.84 -18.98 5.19
C ASN A 67 1.31 -17.51 5.13
N THR A 68 1.48 -16.98 3.91
CA THR A 68 1.87 -15.60 3.69
C THR A 68 0.86 -14.91 2.79
N THR A 69 0.35 -13.77 3.26
CA THR A 69 -0.44 -12.85 2.44
C THR A 69 0.48 -11.74 1.97
N PHE A 70 0.34 -11.39 0.70
CA PHE A 70 1.05 -10.31 0.04
C PHE A 70 0.09 -9.19 -0.31
N ALA A 71 0.62 -7.98 -0.33
CA ALA A 71 -0.07 -6.79 -0.82
C ALA A 71 0.70 -6.23 -2.02
N GLN A 72 0.01 -6.03 -3.14
CA GLN A 72 0.49 -5.13 -4.18
C GLN A 72 0.09 -3.71 -3.79
N VAL A 73 1.06 -2.81 -3.70
CA VAL A 73 0.87 -1.45 -3.19
C VAL A 73 1.28 -0.46 -4.27
N ALA A 74 0.42 0.51 -4.57
CA ALA A 74 0.77 1.67 -5.38
C ALA A 74 1.43 2.72 -4.47
N LEU A 75 2.66 3.09 -4.80
CA LEU A 75 3.49 3.96 -3.97
C LEU A 75 3.02 5.42 -4.03
N PHE A 76 3.10 6.06 -2.87
CA PHE A 76 3.19 7.51 -2.74
C PHE A 76 4.66 7.89 -2.73
N VAL A 77 5.03 8.84 -3.57
CA VAL A 77 6.44 9.21 -3.82
C VAL A 77 6.69 10.65 -3.42
N ASP A 78 7.95 11.02 -3.27
CA ASP A 78 8.32 12.43 -3.12
C ASP A 78 7.78 13.26 -4.30
N VAL A 79 7.29 14.45 -3.98
CA VAL A 79 6.83 15.40 -5.00
C VAL A 79 8.04 15.82 -5.84
N GLU A 80 7.94 15.70 -7.16
CA GLU A 80 8.93 16.24 -8.08
C GLU A 80 8.85 17.77 -8.10
N GLN A 81 9.90 18.46 -7.64
CA GLN A 81 9.93 19.92 -7.56
C GLN A 81 11.22 20.45 -8.15
N LYS A 82 11.15 21.61 -8.81
CA LYS A 82 12.34 22.39 -9.21
C LYS A 82 12.67 23.36 -8.08
N GLY A 83 13.79 23.13 -7.39
CA GLY A 83 14.26 24.00 -6.30
C GLY A 83 14.22 23.34 -4.93
N PRO A 84 14.30 24.13 -3.84
CA PRO A 84 14.25 23.61 -2.47
C PRO A 84 12.96 22.85 -2.19
N ARG A 85 13.06 21.74 -1.44
CA ARG A 85 11.91 20.94 -1.03
C ARG A 85 10.93 21.81 -0.24
N ILE A 86 9.68 21.89 -0.71
CA ILE A 86 8.60 22.52 0.04
C ILE A 86 8.14 21.57 1.14
N ASP A 87 8.25 22.02 2.40
CA ASP A 87 7.69 21.35 3.57
C ASP A 87 6.66 22.27 4.25
N PRO A 88 5.36 22.15 3.90
CA PRO A 88 4.31 22.97 4.50
C PRO A 88 4.04 22.60 5.96
N TYR A 89 4.56 21.46 6.44
CA TYR A 89 4.27 20.90 7.75
C TYR A 89 5.39 21.10 8.76
N HIS A 90 6.50 21.77 8.39
CA HIS A 90 7.64 21.98 9.29
C HIS A 90 7.27 22.60 10.65
N LYS A 91 6.24 23.46 10.71
CA LYS A 91 5.76 24.10 11.97
C LYS A 91 4.90 23.18 12.84
N VAL A 92 4.44 22.05 12.30
CA VAL A 92 3.58 21.06 12.95
C VAL A 92 4.20 19.66 12.88
N SER A 93 5.53 19.60 12.91
CA SER A 93 6.31 18.36 12.78
C SER A 93 5.93 17.28 13.80
N SER A 94 5.39 17.66 14.95
CA SER A 94 4.85 16.75 15.96
C SER A 94 3.67 15.90 15.48
N LEU A 95 3.03 16.26 14.37
CA LEU A 95 1.90 15.53 13.79
C LEU A 95 2.32 14.55 12.68
N HIS A 96 3.62 14.42 12.39
CA HIS A 96 4.19 13.46 11.44
C HIS A 96 3.51 13.47 10.06
N TYR A 97 3.24 14.68 9.55
CA TYR A 97 2.74 14.87 8.20
C TYR A 97 3.85 14.82 7.17
N GLN A 98 3.55 14.24 6.01
CA GLN A 98 4.41 14.30 4.83
C GLN A 98 3.61 14.75 3.61
N LEU A 99 4.22 15.64 2.81
CA LEU A 99 3.71 16.00 1.50
C LEU A 99 4.33 15.08 0.44
N LEU A 100 3.49 14.26 -0.19
CA LEU A 100 3.87 13.29 -1.22
C LEU A 100 3.04 13.52 -2.49
N ALA A 101 3.31 12.74 -3.52
CA ALA A 101 2.55 12.70 -4.76
C ALA A 101 2.12 11.27 -5.08
N ARG A 102 0.99 11.14 -5.79
CA ARG A 102 0.61 9.90 -6.47
C ARG A 102 1.07 10.00 -7.92
N PRO A 103 2.01 9.15 -8.39
CA PRO A 103 2.44 9.16 -9.78
C PRO A 103 1.28 8.92 -10.75
N LYS A 104 1.25 9.64 -11.88
CA LYS A 104 0.27 9.40 -12.96
C LYS A 104 0.34 7.97 -13.50
N ILE A 105 1.56 7.46 -13.65
CA ILE A 105 1.80 6.04 -13.94
C ILE A 105 2.13 5.39 -12.58
N PRO A 106 1.24 4.55 -12.03
CA PRO A 106 1.45 3.97 -10.71
C PRO A 106 2.78 3.21 -10.64
N LYS A 107 3.61 3.55 -9.65
CA LYS A 107 4.76 2.72 -9.27
C LYS A 107 4.26 1.72 -8.25
N THR A 108 4.35 0.43 -8.55
CA THR A 108 3.84 -0.62 -7.66
C THR A 108 4.94 -1.53 -7.13
N VAL A 109 4.78 -1.96 -5.89
CA VAL A 109 5.62 -2.97 -5.24
C VAL A 109 4.76 -4.09 -4.68
N VAL A 110 5.33 -5.26 -4.48
CA VAL A 110 4.70 -6.36 -3.73
C VAL A 110 5.43 -6.51 -2.41
N ILE A 111 4.70 -6.44 -1.30
CA ILE A 111 5.23 -6.58 0.06
C ILE A 111 4.52 -7.70 0.80
N CYS A 112 5.15 -8.24 1.85
CA CYS A 112 4.46 -9.09 2.80
C CYS A 112 3.58 -8.20 3.69
N ILE A 113 2.37 -8.64 4.07
CA ILE A 113 1.54 -7.85 4.98
C ILE A 113 2.18 -7.65 6.36
N LYS A 114 3.21 -8.45 6.71
CA LYS A 114 3.99 -8.30 7.95
C LYS A 114 4.86 -7.04 7.95
N ASP A 115 5.16 -6.49 6.78
CA ASP A 115 5.94 -5.26 6.62
C ASP A 115 5.06 -4.01 6.77
N ILE A 116 3.74 -4.17 6.88
CA ILE A 116 2.80 -3.08 7.12
C ILE A 116 2.86 -2.68 8.60
N ILE A 117 3.17 -1.41 8.83
CA ILE A 117 3.24 -0.81 10.17
C ILE A 117 1.83 -0.40 10.64
N GLY A 118 1.05 0.20 9.74
CA GLY A 118 -0.37 0.47 9.99
C GLY A 118 -1.00 1.44 9.00
N HIS A 119 -2.22 1.88 9.28
CA HIS A 119 -2.95 2.86 8.47
C HIS A 119 -2.32 4.26 8.49
N VAL A 120 -2.57 5.00 7.42
CA VAL A 120 -2.34 6.45 7.34
C VAL A 120 -3.61 7.18 6.90
N ALA A 121 -3.79 8.40 7.39
CA ALA A 121 -4.78 9.31 6.85
C ALA A 121 -4.20 10.04 5.64
N VAL A 122 -4.99 10.18 4.58
CA VAL A 122 -4.55 10.84 3.35
C VAL A 122 -5.56 11.89 2.93
N LEU A 123 -5.09 13.11 2.69
CA LEU A 123 -5.85 14.19 2.07
C LEU A 123 -5.28 14.46 0.68
N SER A 124 -6.13 14.43 -0.35
CA SER A 124 -5.73 14.81 -1.70
C SER A 124 -5.82 16.32 -1.88
N ASN A 125 -4.78 16.91 -2.44
CA ASN A 125 -4.68 18.35 -2.71
C ASN A 125 -4.63 18.58 -4.21
N VAL A 126 -5.51 19.46 -4.68
CA VAL A 126 -5.50 19.89 -6.08
C VAL A 126 -4.20 20.64 -6.41
N SER A 127 -3.87 20.70 -7.70
CA SER A 127 -2.74 21.49 -8.20
C SER A 127 -2.79 22.94 -7.67
N GLY A 128 -1.63 23.47 -7.28
CA GLY A 128 -1.44 24.86 -6.84
C GLY A 128 -1.56 25.09 -5.33
N VAL A 129 -2.10 24.16 -4.53
CA VAL A 129 -2.33 24.34 -3.07
C VAL A 129 -1.06 24.72 -2.30
N PHE A 130 0.09 24.17 -2.69
CA PHE A 130 1.39 24.47 -2.09
C PHE A 130 2.34 25.19 -3.05
N GLY A 131 1.82 25.85 -4.09
CA GLY A 131 2.63 26.39 -5.18
C GLY A 131 3.29 25.31 -6.04
N ILE A 132 2.69 24.11 -6.05
CA ILE A 132 3.14 22.95 -6.84
C ILE A 132 2.09 22.70 -7.93
N ASP A 133 2.52 22.70 -9.20
CA ASP A 133 1.65 22.59 -10.37
C ASP A 133 1.18 21.16 -10.68
N THR A 134 1.20 20.29 -9.67
CA THR A 134 0.72 18.92 -9.73
C THR A 134 -0.11 18.62 -8.49
N GLU A 135 -1.05 17.68 -8.61
CA GLU A 135 -1.75 17.14 -7.45
C GLU A 135 -0.76 16.53 -6.46
N THR A 136 -1.01 16.77 -5.18
CA THR A 136 -0.20 16.24 -4.08
C THR A 136 -1.12 15.58 -3.07
N ILE A 137 -0.55 14.82 -2.15
CA ILE A 137 -1.27 14.19 -1.06
C ILE A 137 -0.55 14.49 0.25
N SER A 138 -1.35 14.81 1.26
CA SER A 138 -0.89 14.98 2.63
C SER A 138 -1.12 13.68 3.36
N VAL A 139 -0.05 13.05 3.82
CA VAL A 139 -0.09 11.79 4.56
C VAL A 139 0.14 12.09 6.03
N ALA A 140 -0.76 11.61 6.90
CA ALA A 140 -0.62 11.69 8.35
C ALA A 140 -0.48 10.28 8.93
N ILE A 141 0.54 10.07 9.76
CA ILE A 141 0.71 8.82 10.50
C ILE A 141 -0.26 8.82 11.69
N VAL A 142 -1.19 7.87 11.72
CA VAL A 142 -2.27 7.79 12.74
C VAL A 142 -2.11 6.62 13.70
N HIS A 143 -1.04 5.83 13.55
CA HIS A 143 -0.72 4.75 14.46
C HIS A 143 0.29 5.22 15.52
N HIS A 144 0.39 4.45 16.61
CA HIS A 144 1.38 4.74 17.64
C HIS A 144 2.75 4.51 17.02
N LEU A 145 3.52 5.58 16.90
CA LEU A 145 4.93 5.48 16.58
C LEU A 145 5.57 4.62 17.66
N ARG A 146 6.22 3.53 17.25
CA ARG A 146 7.08 2.81 18.18
C ARG A 146 8.14 3.81 18.62
N HIS A 147 8.19 4.11 19.92
CA HIS A 147 9.38 4.74 20.48
C HIS A 147 10.56 3.88 20.07
N GLN A 148 11.44 4.41 19.22
CA GLN A 148 12.79 3.87 19.13
C GLN A 148 13.39 4.14 20.51
N VAL A 149 13.60 3.06 21.26
CA VAL A 149 14.50 3.10 22.40
C VAL A 149 15.90 3.04 21.77
N ASP A 150 16.64 4.13 21.92
CA ASP A 150 18.06 4.21 21.56
C ASP A 150 18.90 3.12 22.26
#